data_AF-A0A6J3RK39-F1
#
_entry.id   AF-A0A6J3RK39-F1
#
_cell.length_a   1.000
_cell.length_b   1.000
_cell.length_c   1.000
_cell.angle_alpha   90.00
_cell.angle_beta   90.00
_cell.angle_gamma   90.00
#
_symmetry.space_group_name_H-M   'P 1'
#
loop_
_entity.id
_entity.type
_entity.pdbx_description
1 polymer ?
#
loop_
_entity_poly.entity_id
_entity_poly.type
_entity_poly.pdbx_seq_one_letter_code
_entity_poly.pdbx_strand_id
1 'polypeptide(L)' 'MLGQSIRRFTTSVVRRSRYEEGPGKNLPFSLENKWRLLAMMALYFESGFAASFYVVRHQLLKK' A
#
# COMPACT_ATOMS: atom_id res chain seq x y z
N MET A 1 11.76 -36.39 -14.02
CA MET A 1 10.72 -35.35 -14.16
C MET A 1 9.96 -35.05 -12.86
N LEU A 2 9.57 -36.06 -12.06
CA LEU A 2 8.85 -35.85 -10.78
C LEU A 2 9.56 -34.94 -9.76
N GLY A 3 10.86 -35.13 -9.50
CA GLY A 3 11.58 -34.31 -8.52
C GLY A 3 11.61 -32.81 -8.85
N GLN A 4 11.64 -32.47 -10.15
CA GLN A 4 11.57 -31.07 -10.59
C GLN A 4 10.16 -30.48 -10.38
N SER A 5 9.12 -31.28 -10.63
CA SER A 5 7.73 -30.88 -10.36
C SER A 5 7.45 -30.71 -8.87
N ILE A 6 7.95 -31.61 -8.01
CA ILE A 6 7.85 -31.51 -6.55
C ILE A 6 8.55 -30.24 -6.06
N ARG A 7 9.79 -29.99 -6.50
CA ARG A 7 10.52 -28.76 -6.16
C ARG A 7 9.74 -27.51 -6.55
N ARG A 8 9.21 -27.45 -7.79
CA ARG A 8 8.40 -26.33 -8.28
C ARG A 8 7.16 -26.12 -7.41
N PHE A 9 6.45 -27.19 -7.06
CA PHE A 9 5.29 -27.14 -6.18
C PHE A 9 5.63 -26.62 -4.79
N THR A 10 6.64 -27.21 -4.13
CA THR A 10 7.08 -26.78 -2.79
C THR A 10 7.51 -25.32 -2.79
N THR A 11 8.27 -24.87 -3.80
CA THR A 11 8.68 -23.46 -3.90
C THR A 11 7.50 -22.51 -4.08
N SER A 12 6.47 -22.93 -4.81
CA SER A 12 5.23 -22.15 -5.01
C SER A 12 4.43 -22.05 -3.71
N VAL A 13 4.24 -23.17 -3.00
CA VAL A 13 3.55 -23.21 -1.70
C VAL A 13 4.26 -22.34 -0.66
N VAL A 14 5.58 -22.44 -0.56
CA VAL A 14 6.38 -21.61 0.35
C VAL A 14 6.24 -20.13 0.02
N ARG A 15 6.25 -19.75 -1.26
CA ARG A 15 6.04 -18.35 -1.67
C ARG A 15 4.65 -17.84 -1.28
N ARG A 16 3.62 -18.67 -1.49
CA ARG A 16 2.23 -18.35 -1.17
C ARG A 16 1.98 -18.22 0.33
N SER A 17 2.58 -19.10 1.13
CA SER A 17 2.42 -19.11 2.60
C SER A 17 2.95 -17.87 3.32
N ARG A 18 3.81 -17.08 2.68
CA ARG A 18 4.42 -15.89 3.29
C ARG A 18 3.57 -14.62 3.21
N TYR A 19 2.57 -14.58 2.33
CA TYR A 19 1.72 -13.41 2.15
C TYR A 19 0.31 -13.76 2.57
N GLU A 20 -0.31 -12.88 3.34
CA GLU A 20 -1.72 -13.04 3.68
C GLU A 20 -2.56 -12.91 2.41
N GLU A 21 -3.44 -13.87 2.20
CA GLU A 21 -4.34 -13.92 1.06
C GLU A 21 -5.74 -13.52 1.47
N GLY A 22 -6.48 -12.93 0.53
CA GLY A 22 -7.86 -12.52 0.73
C GLY A 22 -8.06 -11.01 0.55
N PRO A 23 -9.33 -10.57 0.46
CA PRO A 23 -9.65 -9.16 0.28
C PRO A 23 -9.02 -8.27 1.36
N GLY A 24 -8.32 -7.22 0.95
CA GLY A 24 -7.71 -6.26 1.87
C GLY A 24 -6.35 -6.66 2.46
N LYS A 25 -5.91 -7.90 2.23
CA LYS A 25 -4.58 -8.39 2.66
C LYS A 25 -3.49 -8.20 1.59
N ASN A 26 -3.91 -7.93 0.36
CA ASN A 26 -3.05 -7.61 -0.78
C ASN A 26 -2.71 -6.11 -0.90
N LEU A 27 -3.09 -5.30 0.08
CA LEU A 27 -2.84 -3.85 0.10
C LEU A 27 -1.72 -3.51 1.09
N PRO A 28 -0.92 -2.47 0.82
CA PRO A 28 0.15 -2.04 1.71
C PRO A 28 -0.35 -1.25 2.94
N PHE A 29 -1.66 -1.20 3.17
CA PHE A 29 -2.29 -0.55 4.31
C PHE A 29 -3.49 -1.39 4.77
N SER A 30 -3.80 -1.31 6.07
CA SER A 30 -4.84 -2.15 6.67
C SER A 30 -6.24 -1.56 6.53
N LEU A 31 -7.18 -2.37 6.08
CA LEU A 31 -8.63 -2.06 5.99
C LEU A 31 -9.42 -2.39 7.26
N GLU A 32 -8.78 -2.94 8.28
CA GLU A 32 -9.46 -3.52 9.46
C GLU A 32 -10.27 -2.48 10.26
N ASN A 33 -9.76 -1.26 10.38
CA ASN A 33 -10.45 -0.16 11.06
C ASN A 33 -10.80 0.93 10.06
N LYS A 34 -12.10 1.09 9.81
CA LYS A 34 -12.65 2.10 8.88
C LYS A 34 -12.24 3.54 9.22
N TRP A 35 -12.10 3.89 10.50
CA TRP A 35 -11.69 5.24 10.92
C TRP A 35 -10.21 5.47 10.68
N ARG A 36 -9.37 4.46 10.93
CA ARG A 36 -7.95 4.53 10.58
C ARG A 36 -7.76 4.62 9.07
N LEU A 37 -8.52 3.84 8.31
CA LEU A 37 -8.51 3.88 6.85
C LEU A 37 -8.91 5.27 6.34
N LEU A 38 -10.00 5.83 6.86
CA LEU A 38 -10.46 7.17 6.50
C LEU A 38 -9.38 8.22 6.77
N ALA A 39 -8.78 8.19 7.97
CA ALA A 39 -7.73 9.14 8.34
C ALA A 39 -6.50 9.00 7.43
N MET A 40 -6.04 7.78 7.14
CA MET A 40 -4.94 7.54 6.21
C MET A 40 -5.26 8.05 4.80
N MET A 41 -6.48 7.80 4.31
CA MET A 41 -6.92 8.21 2.98
C MET A 41 -6.99 9.73 2.86
N ALA A 42 -7.59 10.40 3.87
CA ALA A 42 -7.66 11.85 3.94
C ALA A 42 -6.27 12.47 3.93
N LEU A 43 -5.36 12.04 4.82
CA LEU A 43 -4.00 12.55 4.87
C LEU A 43 -3.25 12.33 3.55
N TYR A 44 -3.38 11.16 2.92
CA TYR A 44 -2.71 10.87 1.66
C TYR A 44 -3.17 11.79 0.53
N PHE A 45 -4.49 11.93 0.32
CA PHE A 45 -5.02 12.77 -0.75
C PHE A 45 -4.90 14.27 -0.46
N GLU A 46 -5.20 14.69 0.78
CA GLU A 46 -5.11 16.09 1.19
C GLU A 46 -3.68 16.59 1.16
N SER A 47 -2.69 15.77 1.54
CA SER A 47 -1.28 16.21 1.50
C SER A 47 -0.82 16.55 0.08
N GLY A 48 -1.10 15.68 -0.90
CA GLY A 48 -0.79 15.93 -2.30
C GLY A 48 -1.56 17.13 -2.87
N PHE A 49 -2.84 17.24 -2.54
CA PHE A 49 -3.68 18.35 -2.99
C PHE A 49 -3.21 19.70 -2.39
N ALA A 50 -3.07 19.77 -1.07
CA ALA A 50 -2.69 20.98 -0.35
C ALA A 50 -1.25 21.43 -0.65
N ALA A 51 -0.32 20.49 -0.90
CA ALA A 51 1.07 20.82 -1.20
C ALA A 51 1.20 21.83 -2.35
N SER A 52 0.41 21.67 -3.42
CA SER A 52 0.43 22.59 -4.56
C SER A 52 0.12 24.04 -4.17
N PHE A 53 -0.94 24.26 -3.37
CA PHE A 53 -1.34 25.56 -2.86
C PHE A 53 -0.31 26.14 -1.89
N TYR A 54 0.25 25.31 -1.01
CA TYR A 54 1.29 25.73 -0.09
C TYR A 54 2.56 26.17 -0.81
N VAL A 55 2.97 25.47 -1.87
CA VAL A 55 4.12 25.85 -2.70
C VAL A 55 3.86 27.20 -3.37
N VAL A 56 2.70 27.40 -4.00
CA VAL A 56 2.35 28.69 -4.62
C VAL A 56 2.36 29.81 -3.59
N ARG A 57 1.69 29.62 -2.44
CA ARG A 57 1.70 30.58 -1.34
C ARG A 57 3.12 30.89 -0.87
N HIS A 58 3.96 29.87 -0.73
CA HIS A 58 5.35 30.03 -0.33
C HIS A 58 6.14 30.86 -1.34
N GLN A 59 5.95 30.66 -2.66
CA GLN A 59 6.59 31.48 -3.68
C GLN A 59 6.09 32.93 -3.67
N LEU A 60 4.79 33.16 -3.51
CA LEU A 60 4.21 34.51 -3.45
C LEU A 60 4.69 35.32 -2.24
N LEU A 61 5.02 34.65 -1.13
CA LEU A 61 5.52 35.29 0.09
C LEU A 61 7.04 35.51 0.10
N LYS A 62 7.76 34.98 -0.89
CA LYS A 62 9.17 35.32 -1.08
C LYS A 62 9.23 36.69 -1.74
N LYS A 63 9.79 37.65 -1.01
CA LYS A 63 10.34 38.90 -1.57
C LYS A 63 11.73 38.65 -2.10
#